data_AF-A0A2I9CS22-F1
#
_entry.id   AF-A0A2I9CS22-F1
#
_cell.length_a   1.000
_cell.length_b   1.000
_cell.length_c   1.000
_cell.angle_alpha   90.00
_cell.angle_beta   90.00
_cell.angle_gamma   90.00
#
_symmetry.space_group_name_H-M   'P 1'
#
loop_
_entity.id
_entity.type
_entity.pdbx_description
1 polymer ?
#
loop_
_entity_poly.entity_id
_entity_poly.type
_entity_poly.pdbx_seq_one_letter_code
_entity_poly.pdbx_strand_id
1 'polypeptide(L)'
;MTVPQPTDPATVLNPERLRGVLLDVDGTLIDSNDAHARAWVEALREEGFERSFGEVRPLIGMGGDQLVPRLTGEDGESEVGKRLTQGWLKHFKPLVPGLRPTRGNRALIEGLRSRGLKVVLATSGEAEIVDSLLKQANLGDLNLDRVSSSEVGSSKPAPDLVQVGLDKLGLPAGAALMVGDTPFDAEAAHGAGVPCALLRCGGDSEEELGRTGALVLNDPQALLEALEGAS
;
A
#
# COMPACT_ATOMS: atom_id res chain seq x y z
N MET A 1 3.82 -12.33 24.51
CA MET A 1 2.83 -11.55 23.72
C MET A 1 2.02 -12.56 22.95
N THR A 2 0.71 -12.60 23.18
CA THR A 2 -0.22 -13.43 22.40
C THR A 2 -0.22 -12.93 20.96
N VAL A 3 0.07 -13.81 20.01
CA VAL A 3 -0.15 -13.52 18.59
C VAL A 3 -1.64 -13.21 18.43
N PRO A 4 -2.03 -12.05 17.87
CA PRO A 4 -3.44 -11.76 17.63
C PRO A 4 -4.05 -12.90 16.80
N GLN A 5 -5.25 -13.35 17.16
CA GLN A 5 -5.90 -14.41 16.40
C GLN A 5 -6.21 -13.91 14.98
N PRO A 6 -6.13 -14.79 13.96
CA PRO A 6 -6.52 -14.44 12.60
C PRO A 6 -7.94 -13.87 12.60
N THR A 7 -8.12 -12.69 12.01
CA THR A 7 -9.44 -12.07 11.92
C THR A 7 -10.32 -12.92 11.02
N ASP A 8 -11.52 -13.29 11.51
CA ASP A 8 -12.51 -14.02 10.72
C ASP A 8 -12.90 -13.19 9.48
N PRO A 9 -12.71 -13.71 8.25
CA PRO A 9 -13.10 -13.03 7.02
C PRO A 9 -14.55 -12.54 7.04
N ALA A 10 -15.49 -13.29 7.63
CA ALA A 10 -16.90 -12.91 7.68
C ALA A 10 -17.14 -11.64 8.52
N THR A 11 -16.27 -11.37 9.50
CA THR A 11 -16.35 -10.16 10.32
C THR A 11 -15.79 -8.94 9.57
N VAL A 12 -14.68 -9.13 8.88
CA VAL A 12 -13.98 -8.06 8.14
C VAL A 12 -14.75 -7.69 6.86
N LEU A 13 -15.26 -8.67 6.13
CA LEU A 13 -15.89 -8.54 4.82
C LEU A 13 -17.43 -8.52 4.88
N ASN A 14 -18.02 -8.23 6.04
CA ASN A 14 -19.47 -8.24 6.23
C ASN A 14 -20.17 -7.28 5.24
N PRO A 15 -21.04 -7.79 4.34
CA PRO A 15 -21.68 -6.99 3.29
C PRO A 15 -22.70 -5.98 3.81
N GLU A 16 -23.27 -6.18 5.01
CA GLU A 16 -24.20 -5.22 5.62
C GLU A 16 -23.49 -3.97 6.15
N ARG A 17 -22.20 -4.10 6.47
CA ARG A 17 -21.39 -3.05 7.09
C ARG A 17 -20.42 -2.37 6.13
N LEU A 18 -19.79 -3.14 5.24
CA LEU A 18 -18.76 -2.64 4.35
C LEU A 18 -19.37 -1.74 3.27
N ARG A 19 -18.92 -0.48 3.20
CA ARG A 19 -19.43 0.52 2.25
C ARG A 19 -18.34 1.13 1.37
N GLY A 20 -17.08 0.96 1.73
CA GLY A 20 -15.96 1.45 0.92
C GLY A 20 -14.63 0.79 1.24
N VAL A 21 -13.69 0.95 0.32
CA VAL A 21 -12.36 0.35 0.39
C VAL A 21 -11.30 1.39 0.07
N LEU A 22 -10.27 1.41 0.91
CA LEU A 22 -8.99 2.08 0.67
C LEU A 22 -8.03 1.04 0.13
N LEU A 23 -7.54 1.23 -1.10
CA LEU A 23 -6.67 0.28 -1.79
C LEU A 23 -5.27 0.86 -1.92
N ASP A 24 -4.27 0.20 -1.35
CA ASP A 24 -2.88 0.47 -1.73
C ASP A 24 -2.60 0.09 -3.20
N VAL A 25 -1.50 0.61 -3.75
CA VAL A 25 -1.10 0.41 -5.14
C VAL A 25 0.10 -0.53 -5.24
N ASP A 26 1.18 -0.23 -4.53
CA ASP A 26 2.48 -0.88 -4.68
C ASP A 26 2.50 -2.21 -3.95
N GLY A 27 2.90 -3.30 -4.60
CA GLY A 27 2.79 -4.66 -4.04
C GLY A 27 1.35 -5.20 -3.93
N THR A 28 0.34 -4.32 -4.00
CA THR A 28 -1.08 -4.66 -3.92
C THR A 28 -1.75 -4.81 -5.29
N LEU A 29 -1.72 -3.76 -6.13
CA LEU A 29 -2.32 -3.75 -7.47
C LEU A 29 -1.31 -3.98 -8.60
N ILE A 30 -0.03 -3.73 -8.31
CA ILE A 30 1.10 -3.94 -9.20
C ILE A 30 2.28 -4.53 -8.40
N ASP A 31 2.94 -5.53 -8.96
CA ASP A 31 4.13 -6.13 -8.36
C ASP A 31 5.33 -5.19 -8.56
N SER A 32 5.55 -4.30 -7.58
CA SER A 32 6.53 -3.21 -7.65
C SER A 32 7.55 -3.17 -6.51
N ASN A 33 7.32 -3.85 -5.38
CA ASN A 33 8.12 -3.67 -4.17
C ASN A 33 9.62 -3.95 -4.35
N ASP A 34 9.97 -4.99 -5.11
CA ASP A 34 11.37 -5.31 -5.43
C ASP A 34 12.01 -4.22 -6.29
N ALA A 35 11.26 -3.61 -7.19
CA ALA A 35 11.75 -2.50 -8.00
C ALA A 35 11.96 -1.23 -7.16
N HIS A 36 11.07 -0.95 -6.20
CA HIS A 36 11.28 0.15 -5.24
C HIS A 36 12.55 -0.07 -4.43
N ALA A 37 12.74 -1.27 -3.86
CA ALA A 37 13.92 -1.59 -3.07
C ALA A 37 15.21 -1.45 -3.87
N ARG A 38 15.26 -1.94 -5.12
CA ARG A 38 16.43 -1.76 -5.99
C ARG A 38 16.72 -0.30 -6.28
N ALA A 39 15.68 0.50 -6.57
CA ALA A 39 15.85 1.92 -6.85
C ALA A 39 16.38 2.69 -5.62
N TRP A 40 15.89 2.36 -4.42
CA TRP A 40 16.38 2.93 -3.17
C TRP A 40 17.83 2.53 -2.87
N VAL A 41 18.20 1.27 -3.08
CA VAL A 41 19.60 0.81 -2.91
C VAL A 41 20.55 1.63 -3.79
N GLU A 42 20.20 1.86 -5.05
CA GLU A 42 21.04 2.67 -5.95
C GLU A 42 21.09 4.14 -5.52
N ALA A 43 19.96 4.72 -5.11
CA ALA A 43 19.91 6.11 -4.63
C ALA A 43 20.76 6.32 -3.38
N LEU A 44 20.66 5.40 -2.41
CA LEU A 44 21.45 5.40 -1.18
C LEU A 44 22.95 5.31 -1.49
N ARG A 45 23.33 4.40 -2.40
CA ARG A 45 24.72 4.23 -2.84
C ARG A 45 25.29 5.49 -3.49
N GLU A 46 24.50 6.22 -4.29
CA GLU A 46 24.91 7.48 -4.92
C GLU A 46 25.20 8.59 -3.89
N GLU A 47 24.52 8.60 -2.74
CA GLU A 47 24.73 9.54 -1.64
C GLU A 47 25.70 9.01 -0.55
N GLY A 48 26.35 7.86 -0.79
CA GLY A 48 27.36 7.29 0.11
C GLY A 48 26.82 6.45 1.26
N PHE A 49 25.53 6.10 1.25
CA PHE A 49 24.92 5.18 2.21
C PHE A 49 24.91 3.75 1.64
N GLU A 50 25.77 2.88 2.19
CA GLU A 50 25.78 1.47 1.80
C GLU A 50 24.70 0.70 2.54
N ARG A 51 23.63 0.32 1.82
CA ARG A 51 22.55 -0.53 2.32
C ARG A 51 22.29 -1.68 1.35
N SER A 52 22.13 -2.87 1.90
CA SER A 52 21.79 -4.06 1.12
C SER A 52 20.31 -4.06 0.74
N PHE A 53 19.96 -4.78 -0.33
CA PHE A 53 18.57 -5.02 -0.70
C PHE A 53 17.75 -5.61 0.45
N GLY A 54 18.33 -6.52 1.24
CA GLY A 54 17.67 -7.13 2.40
C GLY A 54 17.41 -6.17 3.57
N GLU A 55 18.16 -5.07 3.69
CA GLU A 55 17.89 -4.01 4.67
C GLU A 55 16.78 -3.06 4.18
N VAL A 56 16.74 -2.78 2.88
CA VAL A 56 15.80 -1.82 2.28
C VAL A 56 14.43 -2.44 2.02
N ARG A 57 14.39 -3.66 1.50
CA ARG A 57 13.18 -4.32 1.03
C ARG A 57 12.07 -4.48 2.09
N PRO A 58 12.37 -4.78 3.36
CA PRO A 58 11.37 -4.84 4.43
C PRO A 58 10.79 -3.48 4.84
N LEU A 59 11.37 -2.36 4.37
CA LEU A 59 10.89 -1.01 4.65
C LEU A 59 10.04 -0.43 3.52
N ILE A 60 9.91 -1.14 2.40
CA ILE A 60 9.03 -0.73 1.29
C ILE A 60 7.57 -0.78 1.75
N GLY A 61 6.79 0.21 1.35
CA GLY A 61 5.46 0.53 1.88
C GLY A 61 5.43 1.84 2.68
N MET A 62 6.57 2.20 3.27
CA MET A 62 6.81 3.53 3.83
C MET A 62 7.01 4.59 2.74
N GLY A 63 6.62 5.83 3.02
CA GLY A 63 7.05 6.98 2.23
C GLY A 63 8.50 7.37 2.51
N GLY A 64 9.08 8.20 1.63
CA GLY A 64 10.47 8.66 1.76
C GLY A 64 10.75 9.40 3.08
N ASP A 65 9.76 10.10 3.62
CA ASP A 65 9.80 10.79 4.92
C ASP A 65 10.07 9.83 6.10
N GLN A 66 9.62 8.58 6.01
CA GLN A 66 9.84 7.55 7.04
C GLN A 66 11.03 6.65 6.71
N LEU A 67 11.23 6.33 5.43
CA LEU A 67 12.25 5.39 4.97
C LEU A 67 13.67 6.00 5.08
N VAL A 68 13.84 7.27 4.68
CA VAL A 68 15.16 7.94 4.68
C VAL A 68 15.75 8.01 6.10
N PRO A 69 15.03 8.49 7.14
CA PRO A 69 15.58 8.53 8.50
C PRO A 69 15.98 7.16 9.03
N ARG A 70 15.22 6.10 8.70
CA ARG A 70 15.53 4.75 9.16
C ARG A 70 16.81 4.18 8.55
N LEU A 71 17.09 4.50 7.29
CA LEU A 71 18.25 3.95 6.58
C LEU A 71 19.51 4.79 6.74
N THR A 72 19.36 6.09 7.00
CA THR A 72 20.47 7.05 6.93
C THR A 72 20.68 7.85 8.21
N GLY A 73 19.64 8.01 9.03
CA GLY A 73 19.62 8.95 10.15
C GLY A 73 19.33 10.40 9.74
N GLU A 74 19.24 10.69 8.44
CA GLU A 74 18.91 12.01 7.91
C GLU A 74 17.39 12.24 7.88
N ASP A 75 16.97 13.48 8.07
CA ASP A 75 15.57 13.86 7.89
C ASP A 75 15.16 13.74 6.42
N GLY A 76 13.96 13.23 6.14
CA GLY A 76 13.46 13.03 4.77
C GLY A 76 13.31 14.33 3.97
N GLU A 77 13.07 15.45 4.65
CA GLU A 77 12.93 16.79 4.07
C GLU A 77 14.26 17.58 4.04
N SER A 78 15.33 17.00 4.57
CA SER A 78 16.68 17.55 4.44
C SER A 78 17.14 17.59 2.97
N GLU A 79 18.20 18.35 2.69
CA GLU A 79 18.79 18.36 1.35
C GLU A 79 19.31 16.98 0.93
N VAL A 80 19.76 16.16 1.88
CA VAL A 80 20.15 14.75 1.61
C VAL A 80 18.91 13.93 1.29
N GLY A 81 17.85 14.02 2.10
CA GLY A 81 16.59 13.30 1.88
C GLY A 81 15.95 13.62 0.53
N LYS A 82 15.92 14.89 0.13
CA LYS A 82 15.43 15.30 -1.20
C LYS A 82 16.26 14.72 -2.35
N ARG A 83 17.60 14.71 -2.23
CA ARG A 83 18.46 14.09 -3.24
C ARG A 83 18.27 12.58 -3.31
N LEU A 84 18.09 11.93 -2.17
CA LEU A 84 17.76 10.50 -2.09
C LEU A 84 16.43 10.19 -2.78
N THR A 85 15.37 10.96 -2.53
CA THR A 85 14.08 10.82 -3.21
C THR A 85 14.21 11.04 -4.72
N GLN A 86 14.98 12.04 -5.16
CA GLN A 86 15.25 12.26 -6.58
C GLN A 86 16.06 11.12 -7.22
N GLY A 87 17.05 10.59 -6.50
CA GLY A 87 17.82 9.42 -6.90
C GLY A 87 16.94 8.18 -7.04
N TRP A 88 16.06 7.93 -6.06
CA TRP A 88 15.09 6.85 -6.12
C TRP A 88 14.19 7.00 -7.34
N LEU A 89 13.66 8.19 -7.60
CA LEU A 89 12.81 8.47 -8.75
C LEU A 89 13.54 8.20 -10.08
N LYS A 90 14.80 8.63 -10.19
CA LYS A 90 15.68 8.40 -11.34
C LYS A 90 15.88 6.90 -11.62
N HIS A 91 16.05 6.09 -10.58
CA HIS A 91 16.28 4.64 -10.73
C HIS A 91 15.00 3.83 -10.85
N PHE A 92 13.88 4.30 -10.30
CA PHE A 92 12.60 3.60 -10.34
C PHE A 92 11.87 3.77 -11.67
N LYS A 93 11.82 4.99 -12.24
CA LYS A 93 11.10 5.28 -13.50
C LYS A 93 11.43 4.29 -14.63
N PRO A 94 12.71 3.92 -14.88
CA PRO A 94 13.07 2.95 -15.93
C PRO A 94 12.56 1.53 -15.68
N LEU A 95 12.24 1.16 -14.44
CA LEU A 95 11.78 -0.19 -14.07
C LEU A 95 10.28 -0.37 -14.33
N VAL A 96 9.49 0.72 -14.33
CA VAL A 96 8.02 0.68 -14.48
C VAL A 96 7.55 -0.17 -15.66
N PRO A 97 8.09 -0.06 -16.89
CA PRO A 97 7.62 -0.88 -18.02
C PRO A 97 7.80 -2.39 -17.83
N GLY A 98 8.70 -2.80 -16.93
CA GLY A 98 8.96 -4.20 -16.60
C GLY A 98 7.98 -4.79 -15.57
N LEU A 99 7.26 -3.94 -14.83
CA LEU A 99 6.37 -4.37 -13.76
C LEU A 99 5.13 -5.09 -14.30
N ARG A 100 4.48 -5.86 -13.42
CA ARG A 100 3.32 -6.68 -13.78
C ARG A 100 2.14 -6.37 -12.86
N PRO A 101 0.91 -6.29 -13.40
CA PRO A 101 -0.30 -6.31 -12.59
C PRO A 101 -0.31 -7.51 -11.65
N THR A 102 -0.78 -7.33 -10.42
CA THR A 102 -1.07 -8.47 -9.54
C THR A 102 -2.32 -9.21 -10.03
N ARG A 103 -2.45 -10.49 -9.68
CA ARG A 103 -3.56 -11.34 -10.12
C ARG A 103 -4.89 -10.80 -9.59
N GLY A 104 -5.78 -10.41 -10.51
CA GLY A 104 -7.13 -9.93 -10.20
C GLY A 104 -7.23 -8.44 -9.86
N ASN A 105 -6.17 -7.63 -10.04
CA ASN A 105 -6.17 -6.22 -9.64
C ASN A 105 -7.38 -5.41 -10.18
N ARG A 106 -7.66 -5.50 -11.48
CA ARG A 106 -8.78 -4.85 -12.15
C ARG A 106 -10.11 -5.46 -11.75
N ALA A 107 -10.19 -6.79 -11.75
CA ALA A 107 -11.40 -7.52 -11.40
C ALA A 107 -11.86 -7.19 -9.98
N LEU A 108 -10.93 -7.02 -9.03
CA LEU A 108 -11.23 -6.57 -7.68
C LEU A 108 -11.89 -5.18 -7.71
N ILE A 109 -11.28 -4.18 -8.36
CA ILE A 109 -11.80 -2.80 -8.40
C ILE A 109 -13.20 -2.76 -9.05
N GLU A 110 -13.38 -3.44 -10.18
CA GLU A 110 -14.66 -3.51 -10.88
C GLU A 110 -15.71 -4.26 -10.04
N GLY A 111 -15.30 -5.34 -9.37
CA GLY A 111 -16.14 -6.10 -8.45
C GLY A 111 -16.57 -5.31 -7.21
N LEU A 112 -15.68 -4.51 -6.62
CA LEU A 112 -16.03 -3.62 -5.51
C LEU A 112 -17.09 -2.59 -5.96
N ARG A 113 -16.88 -1.98 -7.13
CA ARG A 113 -17.81 -1.00 -7.70
C ARG A 113 -19.16 -1.59 -8.05
N SER A 114 -19.21 -2.79 -8.62
CA SER A 114 -20.47 -3.45 -8.98
C SER A 114 -21.33 -3.77 -7.76
N ARG A 115 -20.70 -3.90 -6.58
CA ARG A 115 -21.36 -4.06 -5.27
C ARG A 115 -21.77 -2.72 -4.63
N GLY A 116 -21.56 -1.59 -5.31
CA GLY A 116 -21.87 -0.26 -4.79
C GLY A 116 -20.88 0.24 -3.73
N LEU A 117 -19.72 -0.40 -3.59
CA LEU A 117 -18.67 0.06 -2.67
C LEU A 117 -17.92 1.24 -3.30
N LYS A 118 -17.66 2.25 -2.48
CA LYS A 118 -16.75 3.35 -2.84
C LYS A 118 -15.32 2.83 -2.83
N VAL A 119 -14.50 3.24 -3.79
CA VAL A 119 -13.09 2.82 -3.89
C VAL A 119 -12.21 4.05 -4.00
N VAL A 120 -11.25 4.17 -3.09
CA VAL A 120 -10.22 5.22 -3.09
C VAL A 120 -8.85 4.55 -3.02
N LEU A 121 -7.92 4.97 -3.87
CA LEU A 121 -6.53 4.53 -3.80
C LEU A 121 -5.82 5.28 -2.65
N ALA A 122 -5.04 4.57 -1.85
CA ALA A 122 -4.29 5.11 -0.71
C ALA A 122 -2.82 4.70 -0.82
N THR A 123 -2.01 5.57 -1.44
CA THR A 123 -0.59 5.32 -1.75
C THR A 123 0.33 6.31 -1.05
N SER A 124 1.49 5.81 -0.59
CA SER A 124 2.58 6.65 -0.05
C SER A 124 3.46 7.24 -1.17
N GLY A 125 3.19 6.93 -2.44
CA GLY A 125 4.02 7.29 -3.59
C GLY A 125 3.71 8.66 -4.20
N GLU A 126 4.70 9.19 -4.93
CA GLU A 126 4.60 10.45 -5.68
C GLU A 126 3.59 10.36 -6.83
N ALA A 127 2.77 11.40 -7.02
CA ALA A 127 1.66 11.40 -7.97
C ALA A 127 2.07 11.02 -9.42
N GLU A 128 3.22 11.52 -9.90
CA GLU A 128 3.74 11.21 -11.24
C GLU A 128 4.06 9.71 -11.43
N ILE A 129 4.58 9.08 -10.37
CA ILE A 129 4.87 7.64 -10.38
C ILE A 129 3.58 6.84 -10.32
N VAL A 130 2.64 7.23 -9.46
CA VAL A 130 1.35 6.55 -9.32
C VAL A 130 0.62 6.48 -10.66
N ASP A 131 0.58 7.57 -11.44
CA ASP A 131 -0.03 7.55 -12.77
C ASP A 131 0.64 6.58 -13.74
N SER A 132 1.97 6.49 -13.68
CA SER A 132 2.75 5.56 -14.51
C SER A 132 2.48 4.11 -14.11
N LEU A 133 2.39 3.83 -12.81
CA LEU A 133 2.06 2.53 -12.25
C LEU A 133 0.63 2.11 -12.61
N LEU A 134 -0.35 3.01 -12.48
CA LEU A 134 -1.73 2.71 -12.87
C LEU A 134 -1.87 2.41 -14.35
N LYS A 135 -1.15 3.12 -15.22
CA LYS A 135 -1.10 2.79 -16.65
C LYS A 135 -0.49 1.40 -16.88
N GLN A 136 0.64 1.12 -16.25
CA GLN A 136 1.30 -0.19 -16.35
C GLN A 136 0.45 -1.33 -15.78
N ALA A 137 -0.32 -1.07 -14.74
CA ALA A 137 -1.25 -2.00 -14.12
C ALA A 137 -2.50 -2.27 -14.98
N ASN A 138 -2.63 -1.60 -16.14
CA ASN A 138 -3.84 -1.53 -16.94
C ASN A 138 -5.03 -1.03 -16.13
N LEU A 139 -4.88 0.09 -15.41
CA LEU A 139 -5.92 0.74 -14.59
C LEU A 139 -6.07 2.24 -14.93
N GLY A 140 -5.25 2.79 -15.84
CA GLY A 140 -5.21 4.23 -16.11
C GLY A 140 -6.47 4.82 -16.76
N ASP A 141 -7.36 3.99 -17.30
CA ASP A 141 -8.69 4.33 -17.81
C ASP A 141 -9.77 4.33 -16.72
N LEU A 142 -9.49 3.78 -15.53
CA LEU A 142 -10.41 3.80 -14.41
C LEU A 142 -10.34 5.17 -13.72
N ASN A 143 -11.46 5.88 -13.68
CA ASN A 143 -11.57 7.12 -12.91
C ASN A 143 -11.59 6.80 -11.40
N LEU A 144 -10.41 6.67 -10.79
CA LEU A 144 -10.21 6.32 -9.39
C LEU A 144 -9.85 7.56 -8.58
N ASP A 145 -10.62 7.80 -7.52
CA ASP A 145 -10.21 8.74 -6.50
C ASP A 145 -8.95 8.23 -5.79
N ARG A 146 -8.02 9.12 -5.50
CA ARG A 146 -6.79 8.80 -4.77
C ARG A 146 -6.52 9.75 -3.61
N VAL A 147 -5.79 9.26 -2.62
CA VAL A 147 -5.10 10.03 -1.59
C VAL A 147 -3.62 9.64 -1.69
N SER A 148 -2.76 10.65 -1.75
CA SER A 148 -1.31 10.49 -1.83
C SER A 148 -0.61 11.03 -0.57
N SER A 149 0.67 10.67 -0.40
CA SER A 149 1.52 11.20 0.67
C SER A 149 1.59 12.74 0.68
N SER A 150 1.50 13.39 -0.47
CA SER A 150 1.49 14.86 -0.57
C SER A 150 0.27 15.54 0.08
N GLU A 151 -0.80 14.80 0.34
CA GLU A 151 -2.04 15.30 0.95
C GLU A 151 -2.06 15.10 2.46
N VAL A 152 -1.00 14.52 3.05
CA VAL A 152 -0.93 14.17 4.47
C VAL A 152 0.38 14.62 5.13
N GLY A 153 0.34 14.80 6.45
CA GLY A 153 1.50 15.27 7.22
C GLY A 153 2.56 14.19 7.45
N SER A 154 2.18 12.91 7.38
CA SER A 154 3.07 11.77 7.58
C SER A 154 2.61 10.57 6.74
N SER A 155 3.55 9.88 6.09
CA SER A 155 3.23 8.66 5.36
C SER A 155 3.13 7.43 6.28
N LYS A 156 2.74 6.29 5.70
CA LYS A 156 2.67 5.00 6.41
C LYS A 156 4.00 4.73 7.14
N PRO A 157 3.97 4.29 8.40
CA PRO A 157 2.83 3.68 9.11
C PRO A 157 1.88 4.65 9.83
N ALA A 158 2.02 5.97 9.67
CA ALA A 158 1.09 6.91 10.28
C ALA A 158 -0.35 6.75 9.73
N PRO A 159 -1.39 7.00 10.54
CA PRO A 159 -2.78 6.79 10.13
C PRO A 159 -3.32 7.87 9.20
N ASP A 160 -2.60 8.97 8.99
CA ASP A 160 -3.04 10.18 8.29
C ASP A 160 -3.60 9.86 6.90
N LEU A 161 -2.92 9.02 6.12
CA LEU A 161 -3.35 8.61 4.77
C LEU A 161 -4.70 7.89 4.80
N VAL A 162 -4.91 7.04 5.81
CA VAL A 162 -6.16 6.29 6.00
C VAL A 162 -7.27 7.23 6.45
N GLN A 163 -6.97 8.19 7.34
CA GLN A 163 -7.94 9.18 7.82
C GLN A 163 -8.43 10.09 6.69
N VAL A 164 -7.52 10.63 5.87
CA VAL A 164 -7.90 11.43 4.68
C VAL A 164 -8.67 10.55 3.68
N GLY A 165 -8.30 9.29 3.54
CA GLY A 165 -9.06 8.30 2.78
C GLY A 165 -10.51 8.15 3.25
N LEU A 166 -10.75 8.04 4.55
CA LEU A 166 -12.10 7.97 5.14
C LEU A 166 -12.92 9.22 4.87
N ASP A 167 -12.31 10.40 5.01
CA ASP A 167 -12.95 11.68 4.72
C ASP A 167 -13.37 11.76 3.26
N LYS A 168 -12.49 11.33 2.34
CA LYS A 168 -12.79 11.27 0.91
C LYS A 168 -13.89 10.28 0.56
N LEU A 169 -13.90 9.12 1.23
CA LEU A 169 -14.99 8.15 1.13
C LEU A 169 -16.30 8.71 1.73
N GLY A 170 -16.22 9.64 2.69
CA GLY A 170 -17.35 10.10 3.49
C GLY A 170 -17.96 8.97 4.32
N LEU A 171 -17.10 8.11 4.91
CA LEU A 171 -17.49 6.92 5.66
C LEU A 171 -16.84 6.89 7.04
N PRO A 172 -17.52 6.36 8.08
CA PRO A 172 -16.87 6.07 9.34
C PRO A 172 -15.91 4.89 9.19
N ALA A 173 -14.88 4.82 10.04
CA ALA A 173 -13.84 3.79 10.00
C ALA A 173 -14.41 2.35 9.98
N GLY A 174 -15.45 2.10 10.77
CA GLY A 174 -16.12 0.80 10.84
C GLY A 174 -16.90 0.41 9.58
N ALA A 175 -17.06 1.28 8.58
CA ALA A 175 -17.70 0.97 7.30
C ALA A 175 -16.71 0.92 6.13
N ALA A 176 -15.42 1.06 6.40
CA ALA A 176 -14.34 0.98 5.43
C ALA A 176 -13.45 -0.24 5.67
N LEU A 177 -12.67 -0.60 4.67
CA LEU A 177 -11.61 -1.61 4.73
C LEU A 177 -10.35 -1.01 4.11
N MET A 178 -9.21 -1.10 4.81
CA MET A 178 -7.90 -0.90 4.20
C MET A 178 -7.45 -2.21 3.57
N VAL A 179 -6.97 -2.16 2.33
CA VAL A 179 -6.33 -3.29 1.66
C VAL A 179 -4.94 -2.85 1.24
N GLY A 180 -3.94 -3.59 1.69
CA GLY A 180 -2.55 -3.38 1.31
C GLY A 180 -1.80 -4.70 1.30
N ASP A 181 -0.49 -4.65 1.35
CA ASP A 181 0.38 -5.82 1.31
C ASP A 181 1.44 -5.81 2.43
N THR A 182 1.62 -4.69 3.12
CA THR A 182 2.68 -4.51 4.11
C THR A 182 2.14 -4.42 5.54
N PRO A 183 2.95 -4.74 6.56
CA PRO A 183 2.61 -4.45 7.96
C PRO A 183 2.32 -2.96 8.22
N PHE A 184 2.90 -2.05 7.43
CA PHE A 184 2.67 -0.60 7.56
C PHE A 184 1.25 -0.20 7.16
N ASP A 185 0.63 -0.92 6.21
CA ASP A 185 -0.78 -0.73 5.87
C ASP A 185 -1.69 -1.10 7.04
N ALA A 186 -1.41 -2.21 7.70
CA ALA A 186 -2.17 -2.63 8.89
C ALA A 186 -1.93 -1.69 10.07
N GLU A 187 -0.71 -1.22 10.31
CA GLU A 187 -0.42 -0.24 11.36
C GLU A 187 -1.19 1.06 11.13
N ALA A 188 -1.16 1.61 9.91
CA ALA A 188 -1.90 2.81 9.55
C ALA A 188 -3.42 2.61 9.66
N ALA A 189 -3.93 1.46 9.19
CA ALA A 189 -5.35 1.12 9.28
C ALA A 189 -5.84 1.02 10.74
N HIS A 190 -5.11 0.30 11.58
CA HIS A 190 -5.43 0.14 12.99
C HIS A 190 -5.33 1.46 13.76
N GLY A 191 -4.33 2.30 13.44
CA GLY A 191 -4.22 3.66 13.98
C GLY A 191 -5.41 4.55 13.63
N ALA A 192 -6.09 4.30 12.51
CA ALA A 192 -7.31 4.97 12.09
C ALA A 192 -8.61 4.24 12.52
N GLY A 193 -8.51 3.10 13.21
CA GLY A 193 -9.65 2.27 13.61
C GLY A 193 -10.35 1.55 12.46
N VAL A 194 -9.66 1.40 11.32
CA VAL A 194 -10.17 0.75 10.11
C VAL A 194 -9.74 -0.72 10.10
N PRO A 195 -10.63 -1.69 9.84
CA PRO A 195 -10.25 -3.07 9.56
C PRO A 195 -9.26 -3.16 8.39
N CYS A 196 -8.36 -4.14 8.42
CA CYS A 196 -7.35 -4.32 7.37
C CYS A 196 -7.38 -5.73 6.76
N ALA A 197 -7.16 -5.80 5.45
CA ALA A 197 -6.81 -7.02 4.73
C ALA A 197 -5.43 -6.85 4.06
N LEU A 198 -4.51 -7.78 4.33
CA LEU A 198 -3.17 -7.80 3.73
C LEU A 198 -3.05 -8.89 2.65
N LEU A 199 -2.43 -8.54 1.53
CA LEU A 199 -2.24 -9.40 0.37
C LEU A 199 -0.79 -9.87 0.28
N ARG A 200 -0.58 -11.18 0.20
CA ARG A 200 0.76 -11.80 0.14
C ARG A 200 1.52 -11.52 -1.16
N CYS A 201 0.85 -11.04 -2.20
CA CYS A 201 1.46 -10.72 -3.48
C CYS A 201 2.54 -9.63 -3.40
N GLY A 202 2.58 -8.86 -2.31
CA GLY A 202 3.64 -7.89 -2.01
C GLY A 202 4.95 -8.47 -1.50
N GLY A 203 4.99 -9.77 -1.18
CA GLY A 203 6.22 -10.51 -0.88
C GLY A 203 6.62 -10.62 0.60
N ASP A 204 5.87 -10.02 1.52
CA ASP A 204 6.03 -10.25 2.96
C ASP A 204 5.56 -11.67 3.36
N SER A 205 6.18 -12.22 4.41
CA SER A 205 5.85 -13.58 4.84
C SER A 205 4.49 -13.65 5.55
N GLU A 206 3.84 -14.80 5.45
CA GLU A 206 2.57 -15.05 6.16
C GLU A 206 2.69 -14.89 7.67
N GLU A 207 3.87 -15.19 8.24
CA GLU A 207 4.16 -14.97 9.65
C GLU A 207 4.22 -13.48 10.00
N GLU A 208 4.86 -12.66 9.17
CA GLU A 208 4.94 -11.20 9.37
C GLU A 208 3.56 -10.56 9.25
N LEU A 209 2.81 -10.90 8.20
CA LEU A 209 1.46 -10.38 7.98
C LEU A 209 0.50 -10.85 9.08
N GLY A 210 0.59 -12.12 9.51
CA GLY A 210 -0.27 -12.67 10.56
C GLY A 210 -0.11 -12.00 11.93
N ARG A 211 1.09 -11.50 12.26
CA ARG A 211 1.34 -10.77 13.52
C ARG A 211 0.60 -9.43 13.61
N THR A 212 0.14 -8.90 12.49
CA THR A 212 -0.59 -7.62 12.46
C THR A 212 -2.01 -7.75 12.99
N GLY A 213 -2.60 -8.95 12.96
CA GLY A 213 -4.02 -9.16 13.27
C GLY A 213 -4.98 -8.73 12.15
N ALA A 214 -4.47 -8.46 10.94
CA ALA A 214 -5.25 -8.24 9.73
C ALA A 214 -5.71 -9.58 9.10
N LEU A 215 -6.73 -9.51 8.25
CA LEU A 215 -7.11 -10.62 7.38
C LEU A 215 -6.02 -10.83 6.31
N VAL A 216 -5.41 -12.00 6.23
CA VAL A 216 -4.36 -12.29 5.24
C VAL A 216 -4.91 -13.13 4.09
N LEU A 217 -4.72 -12.65 2.85
CA LEU A 217 -5.13 -13.31 1.62
C LEU A 217 -3.98 -13.35 0.62
N ASN A 218 -4.10 -14.17 -0.44
CA ASN A 218 -2.99 -14.34 -1.38
C ASN A 218 -2.79 -13.14 -2.30
N ASP A 219 -3.86 -12.62 -2.89
CA ASP A 219 -3.81 -11.63 -3.97
C ASP A 219 -5.19 -10.93 -4.11
N PRO A 220 -5.32 -9.90 -4.97
CA PRO A 220 -6.61 -9.22 -5.20
C PRO A 220 -7.73 -10.15 -5.66
N GLN A 221 -7.42 -11.19 -6.42
CA GLN A 221 -8.40 -12.19 -6.86
C GLN A 221 -8.98 -12.98 -5.69
N ALA A 222 -8.14 -13.39 -4.73
CA ALA A 222 -8.60 -14.08 -3.51
C ALA A 222 -9.50 -13.18 -2.65
N LEU A 223 -9.24 -11.87 -2.59
CA LEU A 223 -10.13 -10.93 -1.92
C LEU A 223 -11.48 -10.81 -2.62
N LEU A 224 -11.50 -10.75 -3.95
CA LEU A 224 -12.74 -10.75 -4.72
C LEU A 224 -13.57 -12.02 -4.44
N GLU A 225 -12.94 -13.19 -4.46
CA GLU A 225 -13.58 -14.48 -4.16
C GLU A 225 -14.11 -14.53 -2.73
N ALA A 226 -13.38 -13.97 -1.75
CA ALA A 226 -13.83 -13.89 -0.37
C ALA A 226 -15.05 -12.96 -0.20
N LEU A 227 -15.10 -11.84 -0.92
CA LEU A 227 -16.26 -10.93 -0.96
C LEU A 227 -17.49 -11.60 -1.59
N GLU A 228 -17.29 -12.49 -2.56
CA GLU A 228 -18.36 -13.29 -3.18
C GLU A 228 -18.94 -14.33 -2.22
N GLY A 229 -18.08 -15.01 -1.45
CA GLY A 229 -18.51 -15.99 -0.46
C GLY A 229 -19.17 -15.38 0.79
N ALA A 230 -18.97 -14.09 1.05
CA ALA A 230 -19.55 -13.38 2.19
C ALA A 230 -20.92 -12.75 1.89
N SER A 231 -21.36 -12.75 0.62
CA SER A 231 -22.62 -12.14 0.14
C SER A 231 -23.83 -13.06 0.20
#